data_AF-A0A965PHI3-F1
#
_entry.id   AF-A0A965PHI3-F1
#
_cell.length_a   1.000
_cell.length_b   1.000
_cell.length_c   1.000
_cell.angle_alpha   90.00
_cell.angle_beta   90.00
_cell.angle_gamma   90.00
#
_symmetry.space_group_name_H-M   'P 1'
#
loop_
_entity.id
_entity.type
_entity.pdbx_description
1 polymer ?
#
loop_
_entity_poly.entity_id
_entity_poly.type
_entity_poly.pdbx_seq_one_letter_code
_entity_poly.pdbx_strand_id
1 'polypeptide(L)'
;MRQGVEQLDGKWYTKHILGPIFTDNEDATAVEQEAAYKAQKDATQAESVRSQRTQLLKDSDWTQVADAPVDKTAWAAYRQALRDVPSQAGFPWDIQWPVEP
;
A
#
# COMPACT_ATOMS: atom_id res chain seq x y z
N MET A 1 0.07 21.62 9.41
CA MET A 1 0.33 22.66 10.43
C MET A 1 1.24 23.74 9.83
N ARG A 2 1.14 25.01 10.30
CA ARG A 2 1.95 26.14 9.82
C ARG A 2 3.40 25.97 10.28
N GLN A 3 4.34 25.93 9.32
CA GLN A 3 5.75 25.68 9.59
C GLN A 3 6.64 26.93 9.45
N GLY A 4 6.01 28.10 9.22
CA GLY A 4 6.70 29.39 9.12
C GLY A 4 6.20 30.24 7.95
N VAL A 5 6.91 31.32 7.67
CA VAL A 5 6.75 32.15 6.46
C VAL A 5 8.09 32.27 5.74
N GLU A 6 8.08 32.09 4.43
CA GLU A 6 9.27 32.16 3.56
C GLU A 6 9.08 33.28 2.54
N GLN A 7 10.12 34.07 2.28
CA GLN A 7 10.08 35.15 1.30
C GLN A 7 10.63 34.64 -0.04
N LEU A 8 9.78 34.63 -1.06
CA LEU A 8 10.14 34.33 -2.45
C LEU A 8 9.72 35.52 -3.30
N ASP A 9 10.65 36.08 -4.06
CA ASP A 9 10.46 37.24 -4.95
C ASP A 9 9.74 38.43 -4.28
N GLY A 10 10.13 38.74 -3.03
CA GLY A 10 9.57 39.86 -2.28
C GLY A 10 8.15 39.64 -1.73
N LYS A 11 7.56 38.46 -1.91
CA LYS A 11 6.26 38.07 -1.34
C LYS A 11 6.45 37.04 -0.24
N TRP A 12 5.67 37.18 0.84
CA TRP A 12 5.68 36.26 1.97
C TRP A 12 4.69 35.12 1.75
N TYR A 13 5.17 33.89 1.73
CA TYR A 13 4.37 32.68 1.60
C TYR A 13 4.32 31.94 2.94
N THR A 14 3.15 31.41 3.32
CA THR A 14 3.03 30.58 4.52
C THR A 14 3.34 29.14 4.16
N LYS A 15 4.38 28.56 4.77
CA LYS A 15 4.74 27.17 4.53
C LYS A 15 3.82 26.26 5.34
N HIS A 16 3.18 25.31 4.66
CA HIS A 16 2.37 24.28 5.28
C HIS A 16 3.04 22.93 5.06
N ILE A 17 3.30 22.21 6.14
CA ILE A 17 3.67 20.79 6.06
C ILE A 17 2.40 19.96 6.19
N LEU A 18 2.21 19.07 5.22
CA LEU A 18 1.18 18.03 5.21
C LEU A 18 1.86 16.72 5.67
N GLY A 19 1.84 16.47 6.98
CA GLY A 19 2.43 15.29 7.60
C GLY A 19 2.73 15.49 9.09
N PRO A 20 2.99 14.39 9.83
CA PRO A 20 3.48 14.48 11.21
C PRO A 20 4.85 15.16 11.24
N ILE A 21 5.09 15.95 12.30
CA ILE A 21 6.43 16.46 12.60
C ILE A 21 7.00 15.55 13.67
N PHE A 22 8.15 14.95 13.41
CA PHE A 22 8.87 14.15 14.39
C PHE A 22 9.88 15.05 15.10
N THR A 23 9.84 15.06 16.42
CA THR A 23 10.76 15.81 17.28
C THR A 23 11.27 14.88 18.35
N ASP A 24 12.53 15.02 18.73
CA ASP A 24 13.10 14.26 19.84
C ASP A 24 12.26 14.46 21.11
N ASN A 25 11.97 13.38 21.82
CA ASN A 25 11.32 13.41 23.12
C ASN A 25 12.07 12.49 24.10
N GLU A 26 11.60 12.41 25.35
CA GLU A 26 12.25 11.61 26.40
C GLU A 26 12.25 10.09 26.10
N ASP A 27 11.33 9.63 25.24
CA ASP A 27 11.11 8.20 24.95
C ASP A 27 11.75 7.72 23.63
N ALA A 28 11.95 8.61 22.66
CA ALA A 28 12.43 8.27 21.32
C ALA A 28 12.93 9.50 20.54
N THR A 29 13.94 9.29 19.71
CA THR A 29 14.45 10.26 18.74
C THR A 29 13.49 10.45 17.55
N ALA A 30 13.56 11.59 16.87
CA ALA A 30 12.78 11.86 15.67
C ALA A 30 12.97 10.79 14.57
N VAL A 31 14.17 10.23 14.47
CA VAL A 31 14.50 9.15 13.50
C VAL A 31 13.77 7.85 13.84
N GLU A 32 13.72 7.49 15.13
CA GLU A 32 13.00 6.30 15.58
C GLU A 32 11.49 6.46 15.40
N GLN A 33 10.95 7.64 15.70
CA GLN A 33 9.54 7.95 15.47
C GLN A 33 9.17 7.90 13.98
N GLU A 34 10.03 8.43 13.10
CA GLU A 34 9.83 8.36 11.65
C GLU A 34 9.86 6.91 11.16
N ALA A 35 10.82 6.10 11.62
CA ALA A 35 10.92 4.70 11.26
C ALA A 35 9.69 3.89 11.73
N ALA A 36 9.23 4.10 12.96
CA ALA A 36 8.04 3.47 13.50
C ALA A 36 6.77 3.88 12.73
N TYR A 37 6.64 5.16 12.37
CA TYR A 37 5.55 5.66 11.55
C TYR A 37 5.53 5.02 10.16
N LYS A 38 6.69 4.96 9.48
CA LYS A 38 6.84 4.30 8.18
C LYS A 38 6.45 2.82 8.28
N ALA A 39 6.99 2.10 9.26
CA ALA A 39 6.68 0.69 9.49
C ALA A 39 5.18 0.46 9.75
N GLN A 40 4.53 1.35 10.52
CA GLN A 40 3.09 1.29 10.74
C GLN A 40 2.31 1.49 9.44
N LYS A 41 2.68 2.48 8.63
CA LYS A 41 2.05 2.74 7.33
C LYS A 41 2.23 1.57 6.37
N ASP A 42 3.44 1.03 6.29
CA ASP A 42 3.74 -0.15 5.48
C ASP A 42 2.90 -1.35 5.95
N ALA A 43 2.76 -1.56 7.26
CA ALA A 43 1.95 -2.65 7.81
C ALA A 43 0.45 -2.48 7.48
N THR A 44 -0.12 -1.29 7.68
CA THR A 44 -1.51 -0.99 7.34
C THR A 44 -1.78 -1.16 5.84
N GLN A 45 -0.87 -0.67 5.00
CA GLN A 45 -0.98 -0.79 3.55
C GLN A 45 -0.87 -2.27 3.13
N ALA A 46 0.08 -3.02 3.69
CA ALA A 46 0.24 -4.45 3.45
C ALA A 46 -1.01 -5.26 3.83
N GLU A 47 -1.68 -4.89 4.93
CA GLU A 47 -2.96 -5.50 5.33
C GLU A 47 -4.07 -5.21 4.31
N SER A 48 -4.21 -3.95 3.88
CA SER A 48 -5.19 -3.55 2.87
C SER A 48 -5.02 -4.33 1.57
N VAL A 49 -3.78 -4.45 1.08
CA VAL A 49 -3.44 -5.21 -0.12
C VAL A 49 -3.75 -6.70 0.05
N ARG A 50 -3.39 -7.30 1.19
CA ARG A 50 -3.71 -8.72 1.45
C ARG A 50 -5.21 -8.96 1.54
N SER A 51 -5.97 -7.99 2.06
CA SER A 51 -7.43 -8.03 2.06
C SER A 51 -7.99 -7.99 0.63
N GLN A 52 -7.52 -7.06 -0.21
CA GLN A 52 -7.90 -6.98 -1.62
C GLN A 52 -7.60 -8.28 -2.38
N ARG A 53 -6.39 -8.84 -2.21
CA ARG A 53 -6.02 -10.15 -2.76
C ARG A 53 -7.00 -11.25 -2.33
N THR A 54 -7.36 -11.27 -1.06
CA THR A 54 -8.26 -12.29 -0.49
C THR A 54 -9.66 -12.15 -1.08
N GLN A 55 -10.12 -10.91 -1.29
CA GLN A 55 -11.38 -10.62 -1.97
C GLN A 55 -11.38 -11.10 -3.43
N LEU A 56 -10.34 -10.78 -4.21
CA LEU A 56 -10.21 -11.24 -5.60
C LEU A 56 -10.12 -12.78 -5.72
N LEU A 57 -9.45 -13.43 -4.77
CA LEU A 57 -9.45 -14.90 -4.66
C LEU A 57 -10.84 -15.45 -4.31
N LYS A 58 -11.63 -14.75 -3.51
CA LYS A 58 -13.00 -15.19 -3.21
C LYS A 58 -13.91 -15.01 -4.43
N ASP A 59 -13.79 -13.89 -5.13
CA ASP A 59 -14.62 -13.56 -6.30
C ASP A 59 -14.35 -14.49 -7.49
N SER A 60 -13.12 -15.00 -7.59
CA SER A 60 -12.74 -16.01 -8.59
C SER A 60 -12.88 -17.45 -8.12
N ASP A 61 -13.43 -17.72 -6.94
CA ASP A 61 -13.44 -19.09 -6.37
C ASP A 61 -14.35 -20.05 -7.14
N TRP A 62 -15.48 -19.56 -7.63
CA TRP A 62 -16.45 -20.35 -8.42
C TRP A 62 -15.85 -20.93 -9.71
N THR A 63 -14.79 -20.32 -10.25
CA THR A 63 -14.10 -20.75 -11.47
C THR A 63 -13.31 -22.06 -11.28
N GLN A 64 -13.07 -22.46 -10.03
CA GLN A 64 -12.30 -23.65 -9.68
C GLN A 64 -13.17 -24.91 -9.61
N VAL A 65 -14.50 -24.77 -9.70
CA VAL A 65 -15.42 -25.90 -9.69
C VAL A 65 -15.27 -26.70 -10.99
N ALA A 66 -15.39 -28.03 -10.89
CA ALA A 66 -15.19 -28.93 -12.03
C ALA A 66 -16.15 -28.64 -13.21
N ASP A 67 -17.35 -28.15 -12.91
CA ASP A 67 -18.41 -27.83 -13.88
C ASP A 67 -18.41 -26.36 -14.34
N ALA A 68 -17.41 -25.55 -13.93
CA ALA A 68 -17.35 -24.15 -14.34
C ALA A 68 -17.07 -24.03 -15.85
N PRO A 69 -17.90 -23.31 -16.62
CA PRO A 69 -17.73 -23.15 -18.07
C PRO A 69 -16.71 -22.05 -18.41
N VAL A 70 -15.48 -22.16 -17.87
CA VAL A 70 -14.41 -21.16 -18.01
C VAL A 70 -13.09 -21.81 -18.41
N ASP A 71 -12.14 -21.01 -18.90
CA ASP A 71 -10.76 -21.47 -19.09
C ASP A 71 -10.06 -21.66 -17.75
N LYS A 72 -10.06 -22.91 -17.27
CA LYS A 72 -9.44 -23.28 -15.97
C LYS A 72 -7.95 -22.96 -15.90
N THR A 73 -7.23 -23.03 -17.01
CA THR A 73 -5.79 -22.73 -17.04
C THR A 73 -5.56 -21.24 -16.86
N ALA A 74 -6.32 -20.40 -17.56
CA ALA A 74 -6.24 -18.95 -17.42
C ALA A 74 -6.61 -18.50 -15.99
N TRP A 75 -7.69 -19.04 -15.42
CA TRP A 75 -8.11 -18.73 -14.04
C TRP A 75 -7.13 -19.26 -12.98
N ALA A 76 -6.52 -20.42 -13.20
CA ALA A 76 -5.46 -20.93 -12.32
C ALA A 76 -4.24 -20.01 -12.32
N ALA A 77 -3.81 -19.53 -13.50
CA ALA A 77 -2.72 -18.56 -13.63
C ALA A 77 -3.03 -17.22 -12.95
N TYR A 78 -4.24 -16.69 -13.17
CA TYR A 78 -4.73 -15.47 -12.50
C TYR A 78 -4.68 -15.59 -10.97
N ARG A 79 -5.22 -16.68 -10.42
CA ARG A 79 -5.23 -16.92 -8.96
C ARG A 79 -3.82 -17.13 -8.40
N GLN A 80 -2.92 -17.72 -9.17
CA GLN A 80 -1.52 -17.85 -8.76
C GLN A 80 -0.85 -16.47 -8.70
N ALA A 81 -1.03 -15.64 -9.73
CA ALA A 81 -0.53 -14.28 -9.76
C ALA A 81 -1.05 -13.43 -8.58
N LEU A 82 -2.33 -13.59 -8.20
CA LEU A 82 -2.88 -12.96 -6.99
C LEU A 82 -2.15 -13.40 -5.72
N ARG A 83 -1.85 -14.70 -5.56
CA ARG A 83 -1.11 -15.21 -4.39
C ARG A 83 0.32 -14.68 -4.33
N ASP A 84 0.92 -14.43 -5.48
CA ASP A 84 2.30 -13.94 -5.61
C ASP A 84 2.43 -12.42 -5.41
N VAL A 85 1.32 -11.69 -5.25
CA VAL A 85 1.32 -10.22 -4.98
C VAL A 85 2.23 -9.79 -3.83
N PRO A 86 2.25 -10.46 -2.65
CA PRO A 86 3.14 -10.07 -1.55
C PRO A 86 4.63 -10.27 -1.84
N SER A 87 4.97 -11.01 -2.90
CA SER A 87 6.35 -11.26 -3.33
C SER A 87 6.83 -10.24 -4.37
N GLN A 88 5.97 -9.30 -4.80
CA GLN A 88 6.34 -8.26 -5.74
C GLN A 88 7.30 -7.23 -5.10
N ALA A 89 8.27 -6.74 -5.86
CA ALA A 89 9.29 -5.81 -5.38
C ALA A 89 8.71 -4.46 -4.87
N GLY A 90 7.54 -4.05 -5.35
CA GLY A 90 6.87 -2.82 -4.94
C GLY A 90 5.88 -2.98 -3.78
N PHE A 91 5.69 -4.20 -3.26
CA PHE A 91 4.76 -4.44 -2.15
C PHE A 91 5.18 -3.63 -0.90
N PRO A 92 4.25 -2.92 -0.23
CA PRO A 92 2.80 -2.89 -0.46
C PRO A 92 2.29 -1.65 -1.21
N TRP A 93 3.16 -0.82 -1.79
CA TRP A 93 2.81 0.49 -2.36
C TRP A 93 2.61 0.50 -3.86
N ASP A 94 3.41 -0.28 -4.59
CA ASP A 94 3.35 -0.42 -6.05
C ASP A 94 3.11 -1.90 -6.39
N ILE A 95 1.87 -2.21 -6.77
CA ILE A 95 1.41 -3.57 -7.01
C ILE A 95 0.79 -3.65 -8.39
N GLN A 96 1.27 -4.61 -9.16
CA GLN A 96 0.71 -4.97 -10.44
C GLN A 96 -0.33 -6.08 -10.21
N TRP A 97 -1.60 -5.70 -10.24
CA TRP A 97 -2.70 -6.65 -10.13
C TRP A 97 -2.91 -7.37 -11.47
N PRO A 98 -3.04 -8.71 -11.47
CA PRO A 98 -3.34 -9.44 -12.68
C PRO A 98 -4.74 -9.05 -13.20
N VAL A 99 -4.93 -9.12 -14.51
CA VAL A 99 -6.21 -8.86 -15.17
C VAL A 99 -7.02 -10.15 -15.22
N GLU A 100 -8.31 -10.06 -14.94
CA GLU A 100 -9.22 -11.20 -15.01
C GLU A 100 -9.36 -11.71 -16.46
N PRO A 101 -9.35 -13.04 -16.68
CA PRO A 101 -9.53 -13.66 -18.00
C PRO A 101 -10.92 -13.47 -18.62
#